data_AF-A0A948F293-F1
#
_entry.id   AF-A0A948F293-F1
#
_cell.length_a   1.000
_cell.length_b   1.000
_cell.length_c   1.000
_cell.angle_alpha   90.00
_cell.angle_beta   90.00
_cell.angle_gamma   90.00
#
_symmetry.space_group_name_H-M   'P 1'
#
loop_
_entity.id
_entity.type
_entity.pdbx_description
1 polymer ?
#
loop_
_entity_poly.entity_id
_entity_poly.type
_entity_poly.pdbx_seq_one_letter_code
_entity_poly.pdbx_strand_id
1 'polypeptide(L)'
;MSRQNQKIEKELRRLLSVLMAGSREEFKKAKKGIETLWHRETEAFKAGAHVALEFLQKFDRIGPVVNKAALVSGLSLFFLVLADDHFEILKNFTLKVIRHPNGHVREAMRKTAEWLYVSLTARMDPFMYPKGKKLTDKQRDEQIKAHKQYEHYVRDIKALIDQYDTGDENTEYVDEMKPSVNKSLQQLWGRLTESRSYQKLPEAAKPVPSETLLKRKQIEEELVKQLRVTESIFSLQDVKDAIFHEKNSNDLMKVVAMLDRGGDTSELDTILELATNAWNYFPHKILNGLSPAEKLSDY
;
A
#
# COMPACT_ATOMS: atom_id res chain seq x y z
N MET A 1 35.04 -6.73 -8.00
CA MET A 1 34.13 -6.34 -9.10
C MET A 1 34.89 -6.46 -10.42
N SER A 2 34.32 -7.11 -11.45
CA SER A 2 35.02 -7.30 -12.73
C SER A 2 35.20 -5.96 -13.46
N ARG A 3 36.23 -5.85 -14.32
CA ARG A 3 36.42 -4.65 -15.19
C ARG A 3 35.18 -4.36 -16.05
N GLN A 4 34.47 -5.42 -16.44
CA GLN A 4 33.24 -5.31 -17.21
C GLN A 4 32.11 -4.68 -16.39
N ASN A 5 31.92 -5.09 -15.14
CA ASN A 5 30.91 -4.51 -14.25
C ASN A 5 31.16 -3.01 -14.01
N GLN A 6 32.41 -2.60 -13.82
CA GLN A 6 32.78 -1.19 -13.68
C GLN A 6 32.44 -0.37 -14.93
N LYS A 7 32.65 -0.94 -16.13
CA LYS A 7 32.31 -0.29 -17.41
C LYS A 7 30.80 -0.11 -17.55
N ILE A 8 30.02 -1.16 -17.24
CA ILE A 8 28.55 -1.11 -17.29
C ILE A 8 28.01 -0.11 -16.27
N GLU A 9 28.53 -0.11 -15.04
CA GLU A 9 28.16 0.84 -14.01
C GLU A 9 28.36 2.30 -14.46
N LYS A 10 29.53 2.61 -15.02
CA LYS A 10 29.85 3.94 -15.56
C LYS A 10 28.88 4.34 -16.68
N GLU A 11 28.52 3.40 -17.55
CA GLU A 11 27.59 3.65 -18.63
C GLU A 11 26.15 3.86 -18.12
N LEU A 12 25.69 3.08 -17.14
CA LEU A 12 24.38 3.27 -16.50
C LEU A 12 24.29 4.64 -15.83
N ARG A 13 25.33 5.08 -15.11
CA ARG A 13 25.41 6.43 -14.53
C ARG A 13 25.30 7.51 -15.61
N ARG A 14 25.98 7.34 -16.74
CA ARG A 14 25.92 8.26 -17.88
C ARG A 14 24.49 8.33 -18.44
N LEU A 15 23.86 7.19 -18.70
CA LEU A 15 22.51 7.10 -19.25
C LEU A 15 21.47 7.71 -18.30
N LEU A 16 21.53 7.41 -17.00
CA LEU A 16 20.62 7.99 -15.99
C LEU A 16 20.81 9.50 -15.85
N SER A 17 22.05 10.00 -15.97
CA SER A 17 22.32 11.44 -15.97
C SER A 17 21.70 12.14 -17.18
N VAL A 18 21.72 11.50 -18.35
CA VAL A 18 21.02 12.01 -19.55
C VAL A 18 19.51 12.09 -19.31
N LEU A 19 18.89 11.15 -18.58
CA LEU A 19 17.46 11.25 -18.25
C LEU A 19 17.15 12.48 -17.40
N MET A 20 18.05 12.87 -16.49
CA MET A 20 17.85 14.02 -15.59
C MET A 20 18.01 15.39 -16.25
N ALA A 21 18.85 15.51 -17.28
CA ALA A 21 19.24 16.81 -17.83
C ALA A 21 19.14 16.94 -19.36
N GLY A 22 18.99 15.82 -20.08
CA GLY A 22 18.95 15.81 -21.54
C GLY A 22 17.60 16.23 -22.12
N SER A 23 17.60 16.50 -23.42
CA SER A 23 16.43 16.76 -24.25
C SER A 23 15.58 15.50 -24.48
N ARG A 24 14.42 15.68 -25.13
CA ARG A 24 13.48 14.61 -25.45
C ARG A 24 14.07 13.50 -26.31
N GLU A 25 14.89 13.86 -27.28
CA GLU A 25 15.55 12.87 -28.12
C GLU A 25 16.68 12.16 -27.39
N GLU A 26 17.38 12.86 -26.49
CA GLU A 26 18.46 12.27 -25.70
C GLU A 26 17.93 11.28 -24.67
N PHE A 27 16.84 11.58 -23.96
CA PHE A 27 16.29 10.59 -23.03
C PHE A 27 15.69 9.37 -23.72
N LYS A 28 15.17 9.49 -24.96
CA LYS A 28 14.69 8.33 -25.74
C LYS A 28 15.87 7.40 -26.06
N LYS A 29 16.98 7.97 -26.52
CA LYS A 29 18.23 7.24 -26.78
C LYS A 29 18.77 6.61 -25.49
N ALA A 30 18.73 7.33 -24.38
CA ALA A 30 19.20 6.82 -23.10
C ALA A 30 18.41 5.60 -22.61
N LYS A 31 17.07 5.64 -22.69
CA LYS A 31 16.21 4.50 -22.34
C LYS A 31 16.50 3.26 -23.20
N LYS A 32 16.62 3.44 -24.52
CA LYS A 32 17.00 2.35 -25.43
C LYS A 32 18.40 1.80 -25.11
N GLY A 33 19.32 2.67 -24.67
CA GLY A 33 20.63 2.27 -24.17
C GLY A 33 20.54 1.35 -22.95
N ILE A 34 19.73 1.73 -21.96
CA ILE A 34 19.49 0.92 -20.75
C ILE A 34 18.93 -0.47 -21.12
N GLU A 35 17.91 -0.52 -21.99
CA GLU A 35 17.34 -1.78 -22.49
C GLU A 35 18.38 -2.63 -23.24
N THR A 36 19.22 -1.99 -24.06
CA THR A 36 20.27 -2.69 -24.81
C THR A 36 21.30 -3.32 -23.87
N LEU A 37 21.68 -2.63 -22.78
CA LEU A 37 22.60 -3.17 -21.78
C LEU A 37 21.97 -4.35 -21.04
N TRP A 38 20.68 -4.26 -20.70
CA TRP A 38 19.95 -5.37 -20.10
C TRP A 38 19.97 -6.62 -20.98
N HIS A 39 19.70 -6.48 -22.29
CA HIS A 39 19.64 -7.63 -23.18
C HIS A 39 21.02 -8.23 -23.52
N ARG A 40 22.07 -7.40 -23.62
CA ARG A 40 23.40 -7.87 -24.02
C ARG A 40 24.22 -8.39 -22.85
N GLU A 41 24.09 -7.77 -21.69
CA GLU A 41 24.97 -8.00 -20.53
C GLU A 41 24.19 -8.06 -19.21
N THR A 42 23.13 -8.88 -19.18
CA THR A 42 22.19 -8.99 -18.06
C THR A 42 22.85 -9.09 -16.69
N GLU A 43 23.84 -9.96 -16.51
CA GLU A 43 24.48 -10.17 -15.22
C GLU A 43 25.34 -8.97 -14.77
N ALA A 44 26.03 -8.33 -15.72
CA ALA A 44 26.78 -7.12 -15.43
C ALA A 44 25.85 -5.92 -15.19
N PHE A 45 24.71 -5.85 -15.88
CA PHE A 45 23.63 -4.88 -15.61
C PHE A 45 23.11 -5.04 -14.19
N LYS A 46 22.76 -6.27 -13.78
CA LYS A 46 22.27 -6.55 -12.43
C LYS A 46 23.26 -6.11 -11.38
N ALA A 47 24.54 -6.48 -11.55
CA ALA A 47 25.61 -6.07 -10.64
C ALA A 47 25.78 -4.53 -10.56
N GLY A 48 25.52 -3.82 -11.66
CA GLY A 48 25.61 -2.35 -11.73
C GLY A 48 24.31 -1.62 -11.37
N ALA A 49 23.20 -2.31 -11.12
CA ALA A 49 21.88 -1.68 -11.02
C ALA A 49 21.75 -0.74 -9.81
N HIS A 50 22.51 -0.98 -8.72
CA HIS A 50 22.48 -0.16 -7.50
C HIS A 50 22.77 1.33 -7.74
N VAL A 51 23.43 1.68 -8.85
CA VAL A 51 23.62 3.10 -9.22
C VAL A 51 22.30 3.85 -9.27
N ALA A 52 21.20 3.21 -9.66
CA ALA A 52 19.89 3.84 -9.72
C ALA A 52 19.44 4.41 -8.38
N LEU A 53 19.83 3.81 -7.25
CA LEU A 53 19.48 4.27 -5.91
C LEU A 53 20.00 5.69 -5.64
N GLU A 54 21.17 6.05 -6.19
CA GLU A 54 21.70 7.41 -6.10
C GLU A 54 20.86 8.43 -6.86
N PHE A 55 20.25 8.01 -7.97
CA PHE A 55 19.41 8.86 -8.81
C PHE A 55 18.02 9.06 -8.19
N LEU A 56 17.51 8.09 -7.44
CA LEU A 56 16.27 8.25 -6.66
C LEU A 56 16.38 9.43 -5.69
N GLN A 57 17.51 9.55 -4.99
CA GLN A 57 17.76 10.63 -4.03
C GLN A 57 17.86 12.01 -4.68
N LYS A 58 18.24 12.07 -5.96
CA LYS A 58 18.39 13.31 -6.72
C LYS A 58 17.09 13.76 -7.40
N PHE A 59 16.03 12.95 -7.33
CA PHE A 59 14.80 13.18 -8.07
C PHE A 59 14.20 14.57 -7.87
N ASP A 60 14.17 15.07 -6.63
CA ASP A 60 13.57 16.39 -6.33
C ASP A 60 14.38 17.56 -6.92
N ARG A 61 15.68 17.36 -7.14
CA ARG A 61 16.60 18.37 -7.69
C ARG A 61 16.52 18.51 -9.20
N ILE A 62 15.80 17.62 -9.88
CA ILE A 62 15.57 17.71 -11.32
C ILE A 62 14.63 18.87 -11.58
N GLY A 63 15.07 19.90 -12.30
CA GLY A 63 14.25 21.07 -12.60
C GLY A 63 13.08 20.72 -13.52
N PRO A 64 13.33 20.33 -14.78
CA PRO A 64 12.26 20.13 -15.75
C PRO A 64 11.39 18.90 -15.43
N VAL A 65 10.08 19.09 -15.46
CA VAL A 65 9.08 18.02 -15.21
C VAL A 65 9.22 16.87 -16.21
N VAL A 66 9.53 17.18 -17.47
CA VAL A 66 9.74 16.17 -18.52
C VAL A 66 10.91 15.24 -18.17
N ASN A 67 11.97 15.77 -17.56
CA ASN A 67 13.12 14.99 -17.10
C ASN A 67 12.80 14.14 -15.86
N LYS A 68 11.96 14.64 -14.94
CA LYS A 68 11.42 13.82 -13.83
C LYS A 68 10.68 12.60 -14.37
N ALA A 69 9.76 12.80 -15.31
CA ALA A 69 9.02 11.71 -15.94
C ALA A 69 9.94 10.77 -16.75
N ALA A 70 10.94 11.32 -17.44
CA ALA A 70 11.92 10.55 -18.19
C ALA A 70 12.77 9.65 -17.29
N LEU A 71 13.25 10.17 -16.16
CA LEU A 71 13.99 9.39 -15.16
C LEU A 71 13.11 8.27 -14.63
N VAL A 72 11.91 8.58 -14.12
CA VAL A 72 10.99 7.59 -13.53
C VAL A 72 10.73 6.44 -14.50
N SER A 73 10.32 6.74 -15.72
CA SER A 73 10.04 5.70 -16.73
C SER A 73 11.29 4.91 -17.15
N GLY A 74 12.48 5.50 -17.07
CA GLY A 74 13.76 4.81 -17.31
C GLY A 74 14.19 3.89 -16.18
N LEU A 75 13.56 3.96 -15.00
CA LEU A 75 13.88 3.12 -13.84
C LEU A 75 13.21 1.74 -13.88
N SER A 76 12.37 1.45 -14.87
CA SER A 76 11.59 0.22 -15.00
C SER A 76 12.40 -1.08 -14.78
N LEU A 77 13.51 -1.25 -15.51
CA LEU A 77 14.37 -2.43 -15.37
C LEU A 77 15.12 -2.47 -14.03
N PHE A 78 15.42 -1.31 -13.46
CA PHE A 78 16.05 -1.23 -12.14
C PHE A 78 15.08 -1.61 -11.04
N PHE A 79 13.80 -1.26 -11.18
CA PHE A 79 12.75 -1.72 -10.28
C PHE A 79 12.64 -3.25 -10.29
N LEU A 80 12.64 -3.86 -11.48
CA LEU A 80 12.63 -5.31 -11.61
C LEU A 80 13.84 -5.96 -10.91
N VAL A 81 15.04 -5.42 -11.12
CA VAL A 81 16.28 -6.00 -10.57
C VAL A 81 16.45 -5.78 -9.08
N LEU A 82 16.11 -4.60 -8.58
CA LEU A 82 16.41 -4.19 -7.20
C LEU A 82 15.26 -4.46 -6.22
N ALA A 83 14.08 -4.86 -6.69
CA ALA A 83 12.90 -5.01 -5.84
C ALA A 83 13.06 -6.00 -4.68
N ASP A 84 13.84 -7.06 -4.86
CA ASP A 84 13.96 -8.11 -3.84
C ASP A 84 14.81 -7.64 -2.64
N ASP A 85 15.88 -6.89 -2.93
CA ASP A 85 16.86 -6.42 -1.93
C ASP A 85 16.55 -5.00 -1.41
N HIS A 86 15.91 -4.17 -2.22
CA HIS A 86 15.66 -2.76 -1.94
C HIS A 86 14.18 -2.38 -1.98
N PHE A 87 13.30 -3.33 -1.71
CA PHE A 87 11.85 -3.15 -1.74
C PHE A 87 11.38 -1.85 -1.06
N GLU A 88 11.76 -1.62 0.20
CA GLU A 88 11.29 -0.45 0.97
C GLU A 88 11.74 0.88 0.35
N ILE A 89 12.95 0.94 -0.22
CA ILE A 89 13.46 2.14 -0.88
C ILE A 89 12.61 2.43 -2.13
N LEU A 90 12.34 1.40 -2.93
CA LEU A 90 11.54 1.54 -4.16
C LEU A 90 10.07 1.82 -3.86
N LYS A 91 9.51 1.18 -2.83
CA LYS A 91 8.15 1.42 -2.31
C LYS A 91 7.99 2.88 -1.91
N ASN A 92 8.87 3.37 -1.03
CA ASN A 92 8.80 4.74 -0.54
C ASN A 92 9.02 5.77 -1.65
N PHE A 93 9.90 5.48 -2.60
CA PHE A 93 10.05 6.30 -3.80
C PHE A 93 8.75 6.33 -4.63
N THR A 94 8.09 5.17 -4.80
CA THR A 94 6.83 5.07 -5.54
C THR A 94 5.72 5.88 -4.87
N LEU A 95 5.50 5.70 -3.57
CA LEU A 95 4.51 6.41 -2.77
C LEU A 95 4.75 7.93 -2.76
N LYS A 96 6.02 8.36 -2.80
CA LYS A 96 6.38 9.77 -2.97
C LYS A 96 6.03 10.30 -4.36
N VAL A 97 6.47 9.62 -5.42
CA VAL A 97 6.36 10.13 -6.79
C VAL A 97 4.94 10.05 -7.33
N ILE A 98 4.13 9.07 -6.92
CA ILE A 98 2.73 8.97 -7.34
C ILE A 98 1.86 10.14 -6.83
N ARG A 99 2.32 10.86 -5.80
CA ARG A 99 1.69 12.09 -5.29
C ARG A 99 2.18 13.36 -5.98
N HIS A 100 3.06 13.25 -6.97
CA HIS A 100 3.61 14.42 -7.67
C HIS A 100 2.49 15.23 -8.34
N PRO A 101 2.52 16.59 -8.33
CA PRO A 101 1.43 17.42 -8.87
C PRO A 101 1.24 17.26 -10.38
N ASN A 102 2.30 16.95 -11.13
CA ASN A 102 2.21 16.72 -12.57
C ASN A 102 1.80 15.27 -12.92
N GLY A 103 0.74 15.11 -13.73
CA GLY A 103 0.20 13.81 -14.10
C GLY A 103 1.08 12.95 -15.02
N HIS A 104 1.99 13.52 -15.81
CA HIS A 104 2.93 12.71 -16.61
C HIS A 104 3.95 11.99 -15.72
N VAL A 105 4.36 12.63 -14.62
CA VAL A 105 5.25 12.02 -13.63
C VAL A 105 4.53 10.89 -12.89
N ARG A 106 3.27 11.11 -12.49
CA ARG A 106 2.44 10.06 -11.87
C ARG A 106 2.23 8.86 -12.77
N GLU A 107 1.87 9.09 -14.03
CA GLU A 107 1.64 8.01 -14.99
C GLU A 107 2.93 7.22 -15.28
N ALA A 108 4.08 7.91 -15.38
CA ALA A 108 5.37 7.23 -15.47
C ALA A 108 5.63 6.34 -14.24
N MET A 109 5.34 6.86 -13.04
CA MET A 109 5.53 6.10 -11.80
C MET A 109 4.60 4.90 -11.72
N ARG A 110 3.32 5.05 -12.06
CA ARG A 110 2.36 3.95 -12.06
C ARG A 110 2.82 2.79 -12.95
N LYS A 111 3.33 3.10 -14.16
CA LYS A 111 3.89 2.08 -15.07
C LYS A 111 5.17 1.45 -14.53
N THR A 112 6.06 2.23 -13.93
CA THR A 112 7.31 1.72 -13.36
C THR A 112 7.06 0.86 -12.10
N ALA A 113 6.06 1.21 -11.30
CA ALA A 113 5.64 0.48 -10.10
C ALA A 113 5.09 -0.92 -10.42
N GLU A 114 4.63 -1.17 -11.66
CA GLU A 114 4.21 -2.50 -12.11
C GLU A 114 5.33 -3.54 -11.89
N TRP A 115 6.59 -3.15 -12.07
CA TRP A 115 7.73 -4.06 -11.86
C TRP A 115 7.93 -4.43 -10.39
N LEU A 116 7.56 -3.54 -9.47
CA LEU A 116 7.57 -3.83 -8.03
C LEU A 116 6.49 -4.84 -7.69
N TYR A 117 5.30 -4.70 -8.28
CA TYR A 117 4.21 -5.67 -8.17
C TYR A 117 4.57 -7.03 -8.78
N VAL A 118 5.19 -7.06 -9.96
CA VAL A 118 5.65 -8.30 -10.62
C VAL A 118 6.67 -9.04 -9.74
N SER A 119 7.65 -8.34 -9.15
CA SER A 119 8.60 -8.96 -8.21
C SER A 119 7.88 -9.52 -6.97
N LEU A 120 7.00 -8.74 -6.35
CA LEU A 120 6.26 -9.17 -5.17
C LEU A 120 5.43 -10.43 -5.42
N THR A 121 4.65 -10.45 -6.50
CA THR A 121 3.78 -11.59 -6.83
C THR A 121 4.57 -12.83 -7.18
N ALA A 122 5.70 -12.69 -7.89
CA ALA A 122 6.59 -13.80 -8.19
C ALA A 122 7.22 -14.42 -6.93
N ARG A 123 7.46 -13.63 -5.87
CA ARG A 123 7.95 -14.15 -4.59
C ARG A 123 6.84 -14.71 -3.69
N MET A 124 5.63 -14.15 -3.76
CA MET A 124 4.48 -14.66 -3.00
C MET A 124 3.93 -15.96 -3.58
N ASP A 125 3.88 -16.09 -4.89
CA ASP A 125 3.36 -17.28 -5.59
C ASP A 125 4.37 -17.76 -6.64
N PRO A 126 5.54 -18.25 -6.19
CA PRO A 126 6.61 -18.65 -7.09
C PRO A 126 6.15 -19.79 -8.00
N PHE A 127 6.54 -19.71 -9.28
CA PHE A 127 6.26 -20.78 -10.23
C PHE A 127 6.99 -22.07 -9.83
N MET A 128 6.23 -23.15 -9.63
CA MET A 128 6.77 -24.45 -9.23
C MET A 128 6.53 -25.51 -10.30
N TYR A 129 7.62 -26.11 -10.79
CA TYR A 129 7.59 -27.25 -11.69
C TYR A 129 8.42 -28.43 -11.13
N PRO A 130 7.89 -29.67 -11.14
CA PRO A 130 6.51 -30.03 -11.46
C PRO A 130 5.51 -29.49 -10.43
N LYS A 131 4.23 -29.40 -10.82
CA LYS A 131 3.14 -28.94 -9.94
C LYS A 131 3.10 -29.80 -8.67
N GLY A 132 3.11 -29.17 -7.50
CA GLY A 132 3.13 -29.86 -6.20
C GLY A 132 4.53 -30.05 -5.59
N LYS A 133 5.60 -29.63 -6.29
CA LYS A 133 6.93 -29.52 -5.68
C LYS A 133 6.87 -28.58 -4.48
N LYS A 134 7.36 -29.03 -3.32
CA LYS A 134 7.43 -28.22 -2.10
C LYS A 134 8.44 -27.09 -2.28
N LEU A 135 8.12 -25.94 -1.67
CA LEU A 135 9.06 -24.82 -1.58
C LEU A 135 10.28 -25.23 -0.75
N THR A 136 11.45 -24.78 -1.16
CA THR A 136 12.66 -24.81 -0.34
C THR A 136 12.51 -23.86 0.85
N ASP A 137 13.33 -24.03 1.90
CA ASP A 137 13.30 -23.16 3.08
C ASP A 137 13.51 -21.69 2.72
N LYS A 138 14.50 -21.43 1.86
CA LYS A 138 14.76 -20.09 1.33
C LYS A 138 13.54 -19.50 0.62
N GLN A 139 12.84 -20.27 -0.22
CA GLN A 139 11.64 -19.80 -0.91
C GLN A 139 10.47 -19.56 0.06
N ARG A 140 10.35 -20.34 1.14
CA ARG A 140 9.35 -20.11 2.18
C ARG A 140 9.63 -18.82 2.94
N ASP A 141 10.88 -18.56 3.30
CA ASP A 141 11.29 -17.33 3.98
C ASP A 141 11.06 -16.10 3.09
N GLU A 142 11.43 -16.20 1.80
CA GLU A 142 11.17 -15.15 0.81
C GLU A 142 9.67 -14.90 0.60
N GLN A 143 8.86 -15.96 0.57
CA GLN A 143 7.40 -15.87 0.47
C GLN A 143 6.81 -15.14 1.69
N ILE A 144 7.22 -15.51 2.92
CA ILE A 144 6.77 -14.83 4.16
C ILE A 144 7.16 -13.34 4.14
N LYS A 145 8.39 -13.03 3.73
CA LYS A 145 8.86 -11.64 3.56
C LYS A 145 8.01 -10.89 2.53
N ALA A 146 7.74 -11.50 1.38
CA ALA A 146 6.96 -10.91 0.32
C ALA A 146 5.50 -10.65 0.74
N HIS A 147 4.88 -11.57 1.47
CA HIS A 147 3.55 -11.37 2.05
C HIS A 147 3.48 -10.10 2.91
N LYS A 148 4.41 -9.94 3.86
CA LYS A 148 4.46 -8.76 4.74
C LYS A 148 4.69 -7.47 3.95
N GLN A 149 5.56 -7.52 2.94
CA GLN A 149 5.84 -6.38 2.07
C GLN A 149 4.62 -5.98 1.24
N TYR A 150 3.88 -6.96 0.70
CA TYR A 150 2.66 -6.73 -0.06
C TYR A 150 1.57 -6.09 0.80
N GLU A 151 1.32 -6.67 1.98
CA GLU A 151 0.37 -6.18 2.96
C GLU A 151 0.64 -4.71 3.31
N HIS A 152 1.88 -4.40 3.69
CA HIS A 152 2.28 -3.03 4.03
C HIS A 152 2.12 -2.09 2.84
N TYR A 153 2.48 -2.53 1.63
CA TYR A 153 2.39 -1.68 0.45
C TYR A 153 0.94 -1.34 0.08
N VAL A 154 0.02 -2.31 0.11
CA VAL A 154 -1.40 -2.06 -0.15
C VAL A 154 -1.98 -1.15 0.93
N ARG A 155 -1.62 -1.37 2.20
CA ARG A 155 -2.06 -0.53 3.32
C ARG A 155 -1.61 0.92 3.16
N ASP A 156 -0.35 1.14 2.81
CA ASP A 156 0.19 2.49 2.60
C ASP A 156 -0.51 3.21 1.44
N ILE A 157 -0.79 2.51 0.34
CA ILE A 157 -1.53 3.08 -0.79
C ILE A 157 -2.97 3.42 -0.36
N LYS A 158 -3.63 2.53 0.38
CA LYS A 158 -5.00 2.77 0.87
C LYS A 158 -5.07 3.98 1.80
N ALA A 159 -4.13 4.09 2.74
CA ALA A 159 -4.04 5.25 3.63
C ALA A 159 -3.82 6.56 2.86
N LEU A 160 -3.04 6.52 1.77
CA LEU A 160 -2.92 7.68 0.88
C LEU A 160 -4.22 7.98 0.13
N ILE A 161 -4.95 6.98 -0.37
CA ILE A 161 -6.26 7.20 -1.01
C ILE A 161 -7.18 7.95 -0.04
N ASP A 162 -7.26 7.48 1.21
CA ASP A 162 -8.11 8.08 2.24
C ASP A 162 -7.70 9.51 2.58
N GLN A 163 -6.40 9.84 2.51
CA GLN A 163 -5.91 11.20 2.67
C GLN A 163 -6.36 12.14 1.53
N TYR A 164 -6.49 11.62 0.31
CA TYR A 164 -6.86 12.39 -0.88
C TYR A 164 -8.34 12.28 -1.25
N ASP A 165 -9.13 11.56 -0.45
CA ASP A 165 -10.57 11.47 -0.63
C ASP A 165 -11.23 12.75 -0.09
N THR A 166 -11.62 13.64 -1.01
CA THR A 166 -12.25 14.92 -0.67
C THR A 166 -13.78 14.82 -0.59
N GLY A 167 -14.37 13.62 -0.76
CA GLY A 167 -15.82 13.41 -0.70
C GLY A 167 -16.62 14.05 -1.84
N ASP A 168 -15.96 14.49 -2.91
CA ASP A 168 -16.61 15.12 -4.06
C ASP A 168 -16.63 14.15 -5.25
N GLU A 169 -17.63 13.27 -5.25
CA GLU A 169 -17.85 12.26 -6.30
C GLU A 169 -18.34 12.87 -7.63
N ASN A 170 -18.56 14.19 -7.69
CA ASN A 170 -19.18 14.88 -8.83
C ASN A 170 -18.20 15.64 -9.73
N THR A 171 -16.93 15.22 -9.81
CA THR A 171 -16.02 15.80 -10.80
C THR A 171 -16.10 15.04 -12.14
N GLU A 172 -16.71 15.69 -13.12
CA GLU A 172 -16.79 15.23 -14.51
C GLU A 172 -15.38 14.98 -15.05
N TYR A 173 -15.10 13.74 -15.46
CA TYR A 173 -13.77 13.35 -15.94
C TYR A 173 -13.54 13.93 -17.34
N VAL A 174 -12.58 14.84 -17.47
CA VAL A 174 -12.12 15.33 -18.78
C VAL A 174 -11.03 14.39 -19.30
N ASP A 175 -11.36 13.60 -20.33
CA ASP A 175 -10.49 12.57 -20.93
C ASP A 175 -9.09 13.07 -21.35
N GLU A 176 -8.94 14.37 -21.61
CA GLU A 176 -7.68 15.01 -22.00
C GLU A 176 -6.72 15.23 -20.81
N MET A 177 -7.21 15.20 -19.56
CA MET A 177 -6.40 15.42 -18.37
C MET A 177 -5.85 14.10 -17.80
N LYS A 178 -4.55 14.11 -17.47
CA LYS A 178 -3.94 12.94 -16.79
C LYS A 178 -4.56 12.73 -15.40
N PRO A 179 -4.75 11.46 -14.96
CA PRO A 179 -5.48 11.14 -13.73
C PRO A 179 -4.98 11.93 -12.53
N SER A 180 -5.88 12.38 -11.66
CA SER A 180 -5.56 13.05 -10.38
C SER A 180 -4.66 12.19 -9.49
N VAL A 181 -4.16 12.75 -8.38
CA VAL A 181 -3.39 11.97 -7.39
C VAL A 181 -4.24 10.82 -6.86
N ASN A 182 -5.47 11.10 -6.41
CA ASN A 182 -6.40 10.09 -5.92
C ASN A 182 -6.66 9.01 -6.99
N LYS A 183 -6.99 9.40 -8.22
CA LYS A 183 -7.25 8.41 -9.29
C LYS A 183 -6.03 7.56 -9.63
N SER A 184 -4.83 8.14 -9.62
CA SER A 184 -3.58 7.40 -9.85
C SER A 184 -3.32 6.37 -8.75
N LEU A 185 -3.59 6.73 -7.48
CA LEU A 185 -3.50 5.83 -6.33
C LEU A 185 -4.54 4.71 -6.43
N GLN A 186 -5.80 5.02 -6.75
CA GLN A 186 -6.85 4.03 -6.98
C GLN A 186 -6.49 3.03 -8.08
N GLN A 187 -5.94 3.51 -9.21
CA GLN A 187 -5.48 2.64 -10.30
C GLN A 187 -4.33 1.72 -9.86
N LEU A 188 -3.38 2.23 -9.09
CA LEU A 188 -2.29 1.41 -8.55
C LEU A 188 -2.82 0.39 -7.52
N TRP A 189 -3.75 0.82 -6.66
CA TRP A 189 -4.39 -0.04 -5.66
C TRP A 189 -5.18 -1.16 -6.32
N GLY A 190 -6.06 -0.84 -7.27
CA GLY A 190 -6.82 -1.83 -8.05
C GLY A 190 -5.92 -2.87 -8.70
N ARG A 191 -4.80 -2.42 -9.30
CA ARG A 191 -3.81 -3.34 -9.88
C ARG A 191 -3.24 -4.34 -8.87
N LEU A 192 -2.98 -3.91 -7.64
CA LEU A 192 -2.50 -4.77 -6.56
C LEU A 192 -3.61 -5.69 -6.04
N THR A 193 -4.83 -5.19 -5.89
CA THR A 193 -5.92 -5.91 -5.21
C THR A 193 -6.70 -6.86 -6.12
N GLU A 194 -6.71 -6.63 -7.43
CA GLU A 194 -7.30 -7.56 -8.42
C GLU A 194 -6.47 -8.85 -8.59
N SER A 195 -5.25 -8.90 -8.06
CA SER A 195 -4.36 -10.05 -8.23
C SER A 195 -4.79 -11.25 -7.40
N ARG A 196 -4.59 -12.46 -7.95
CA ARG A 196 -4.78 -13.71 -7.21
C ARG A 196 -3.87 -13.80 -5.97
N SER A 197 -2.68 -13.20 -6.02
CA SER A 197 -1.75 -13.15 -4.89
C SER A 197 -2.31 -12.35 -3.73
N TYR A 198 -2.99 -11.24 -4.00
CA TYR A 198 -3.68 -10.46 -2.98
C TYR A 198 -4.89 -11.20 -2.39
N GLN A 199 -5.67 -11.89 -3.22
CA GLN A 199 -6.81 -12.70 -2.76
C GLN A 199 -6.40 -13.81 -1.78
N LYS A 200 -5.17 -14.32 -1.90
CA LYS A 200 -4.59 -15.33 -1.00
C LYS A 200 -4.07 -14.76 0.33
N LEU A 201 -4.02 -13.43 0.50
CA LEU A 201 -3.68 -12.84 1.80
C LEU A 201 -4.77 -13.18 2.82
N PRO A 202 -4.41 -13.48 4.08
CA PRO A 202 -5.40 -13.64 5.16
C PRO A 202 -6.32 -12.42 5.23
N GLU A 203 -7.63 -12.59 5.46
CA GLU A 203 -8.57 -11.47 5.60
C GLU A 203 -8.07 -10.40 6.60
N ALA A 204 -7.52 -10.83 7.74
CA ALA A 204 -6.97 -9.94 8.76
C ALA A 204 -5.78 -9.07 8.28
N ALA A 205 -5.15 -9.42 7.15
CA ALA A 205 -4.07 -8.66 6.54
C ALA A 205 -4.57 -7.68 5.46
N LYS A 206 -5.82 -7.83 4.97
CA LYS A 206 -6.38 -6.90 3.97
C LYS A 206 -6.69 -5.55 4.65
N PRO A 207 -6.49 -4.41 3.98
CA PRO A 207 -6.86 -3.12 4.55
C PRO A 207 -8.35 -3.10 4.81
N VAL A 208 -8.71 -2.71 6.02
CA VAL A 208 -10.08 -2.42 6.42
C VAL A 208 -10.68 -1.36 5.48
N PRO A 209 -11.90 -1.53 4.97
CA PRO A 209 -12.57 -0.52 4.17
C PRO A 209 -12.56 0.86 4.86
N SER A 210 -12.38 1.96 4.10
CA SER A 210 -12.34 3.32 4.65
C SER A 210 -13.59 3.65 5.43
N GLU A 211 -14.75 3.22 4.95
CA GLU A 211 -16.04 3.40 5.61
C GLU A 211 -16.07 2.76 6.99
N THR A 212 -15.54 1.53 7.14
CA THR A 212 -15.43 0.84 8.43
C THR A 212 -14.50 1.59 9.37
N LEU A 213 -13.36 2.11 8.89
CA LEU A 213 -12.45 2.92 9.72
C LEU A 213 -13.07 4.25 10.14
N LEU A 214 -13.79 4.92 9.24
CA LEU A 214 -14.49 6.17 9.53
C LEU A 214 -15.59 5.92 10.57
N LYS A 215 -16.35 4.84 10.41
CA LYS A 215 -17.38 4.43 11.37
C LYS A 215 -16.79 4.06 12.72
N ARG A 216 -15.66 3.34 12.76
CA ARG A 216 -14.90 3.08 14.00
C ARG A 216 -14.54 4.38 14.70
N LYS A 217 -14.01 5.37 13.98
CA LYS A 217 -13.64 6.67 14.55
C LYS A 217 -14.85 7.42 15.11
N GLN A 218 -15.97 7.45 14.39
CA GLN A 218 -17.23 8.04 14.87
C GLN A 218 -17.70 7.36 16.16
N ILE A 219 -17.70 6.02 16.18
CA ILE A 219 -18.09 5.24 17.36
C ILE A 219 -17.13 5.51 18.54
N GLU A 220 -15.83 5.61 18.31
CA GLU A 220 -14.86 5.95 19.35
C GLU A 220 -15.11 7.34 19.94
N GLU A 221 -15.41 8.33 19.10
CA GLU A 221 -15.76 9.69 19.53
C GLU A 221 -17.06 9.71 20.34
N GLU A 222 -18.09 8.99 19.88
CA GLU A 222 -19.37 8.84 20.57
C GLU A 222 -19.22 8.09 21.91
N LEU A 223 -18.43 7.02 21.96
CA LEU A 223 -18.12 6.29 23.20
C LEU A 223 -17.39 7.16 24.20
N VAL A 224 -16.37 7.93 23.77
CA VAL A 224 -15.66 8.85 24.68
C VAL A 224 -16.59 9.93 25.20
N LYS A 225 -17.47 10.47 24.35
CA LYS A 225 -18.49 11.44 24.78
C LYS A 225 -19.44 10.81 25.79
N GLN A 226 -19.95 9.60 25.52
CA GLN A 226 -20.87 8.92 26.40
C GLN A 226 -20.23 8.59 27.75
N LEU A 227 -19.03 8.01 27.76
CA LEU A 227 -18.28 7.72 29.00
C LEU A 227 -18.01 8.98 29.82
N ARG A 228 -17.87 10.16 29.20
CA ARG A 228 -17.74 11.43 29.93
C ARG A 228 -19.08 11.90 30.49
N VAL A 229 -20.16 11.85 29.70
CA VAL A 229 -21.50 12.26 30.13
C VAL A 229 -21.98 11.39 31.29
N THR A 230 -21.73 10.08 31.20
CA THR A 230 -22.04 9.13 32.26
C THR A 230 -20.90 9.00 33.25
N GLU A 231 -19.95 9.94 33.31
CA GLU A 231 -18.72 9.96 34.13
C GLU A 231 -18.19 8.55 34.51
N SER A 232 -18.16 7.65 33.53
CA SER A 232 -17.92 6.23 33.74
C SER A 232 -16.49 6.04 34.27
N ILE A 233 -16.33 5.06 35.15
CA ILE A 233 -14.99 4.65 35.61
C ILE A 233 -14.20 3.92 34.53
N PHE A 234 -14.87 3.51 33.46
CA PHE A 234 -14.29 2.78 32.34
C PHE A 234 -13.77 3.74 31.27
N SER A 235 -12.65 3.37 30.67
CA SER A 235 -12.06 4.06 29.52
C SER A 235 -12.54 3.45 28.20
N LEU A 236 -12.28 4.16 27.10
CA LEU A 236 -12.48 3.61 25.75
C LEU A 236 -11.71 2.29 25.55
N GLN A 237 -10.55 2.15 26.19
CA GLN A 237 -9.74 0.93 26.07
C GLN A 237 -10.42 -0.25 26.78
N ASP A 238 -11.05 -0.03 27.93
CA ASP A 238 -11.78 -1.09 28.66
C ASP A 238 -12.96 -1.63 27.83
N VAL A 239 -13.67 -0.74 27.13
CA VAL A 239 -14.74 -1.12 26.20
C VAL A 239 -14.20 -1.93 25.03
N LYS A 240 -13.10 -1.48 24.40
CA LYS A 240 -12.44 -2.21 23.31
C LYS A 240 -11.93 -3.58 23.75
N ASP A 241 -11.36 -3.67 24.95
CA ASP A 241 -10.83 -4.92 25.49
C ASP A 241 -11.96 -5.90 25.83
N ALA A 242 -13.10 -5.41 26.31
CA ALA A 242 -14.28 -6.22 26.57
C ALA A 242 -14.84 -6.84 25.27
N ILE A 243 -14.88 -6.06 24.19
CA ILE A 243 -15.30 -6.54 22.86
C ILE A 243 -14.27 -7.51 22.30
N PHE A 244 -12.99 -7.15 22.29
CA PHE A 244 -11.95 -8.00 21.71
C PHE A 244 -11.86 -9.36 22.40
N HIS A 245 -12.02 -9.42 23.72
CA HIS A 245 -11.94 -10.64 24.51
C HIS A 245 -13.30 -11.30 24.80
N GLU A 246 -14.31 -11.03 23.97
CA GLU A 246 -15.60 -11.69 24.08
C GLU A 246 -15.48 -13.22 24.12
N LYS A 247 -16.35 -13.85 24.90
CA LYS A 247 -16.53 -15.30 24.99
C LYS A 247 -17.86 -15.72 24.37
N ASN A 248 -18.88 -14.86 24.43
CA ASN A 248 -20.19 -15.10 23.82
C ASN A 248 -20.97 -13.78 23.63
N SER A 249 -22.11 -13.85 22.95
CA SER A 249 -22.98 -12.70 22.65
C SER A 249 -23.52 -11.97 23.88
N ASN A 250 -23.53 -12.59 25.06
CA ASN A 250 -23.96 -11.91 26.29
C ASN A 250 -22.92 -10.90 26.78
N ASP A 251 -21.69 -10.94 26.26
CA ASP A 251 -20.66 -9.96 26.59
C ASP A 251 -20.98 -8.57 26.01
N LEU A 252 -21.92 -8.46 25.06
CA LEU A 252 -22.49 -7.18 24.64
C LEU A 252 -23.13 -6.45 25.82
N MET A 253 -23.79 -7.17 26.73
CA MET A 253 -24.40 -6.57 27.92
C MET A 253 -23.35 -6.03 28.90
N LYS A 254 -22.12 -6.53 28.86
CA LYS A 254 -21.01 -5.93 29.63
C LYS A 254 -20.62 -4.58 29.06
N VAL A 255 -20.61 -4.44 27.74
CA VAL A 255 -20.35 -3.16 27.07
C VAL A 255 -21.46 -2.16 27.39
N VAL A 256 -22.72 -2.59 27.34
CA VAL A 256 -23.87 -1.76 27.76
C VAL A 256 -23.72 -1.32 29.22
N ALA A 257 -23.38 -2.24 30.12
CA ALA A 257 -23.18 -1.92 31.54
C ALA A 257 -21.98 -0.99 31.82
N MET A 258 -20.97 -0.93 30.95
CA MET A 258 -19.87 0.04 31.06
C MET A 258 -20.30 1.47 30.71
N LEU A 259 -21.37 1.60 29.92
CA LEU A 259 -21.92 2.87 29.44
C LEU A 259 -23.13 3.33 30.25
N ASP A 260 -23.89 2.40 30.83
CA ASP A 260 -25.12 2.64 31.58
C ASP A 260 -24.88 2.90 33.07
N ARG A 261 -25.60 3.88 33.63
CA ARG A 261 -25.62 4.24 35.05
C ARG A 261 -26.96 3.95 35.74
N GLY A 262 -27.92 3.34 35.06
CA GLY A 262 -29.28 3.16 35.57
C GLY A 262 -30.09 4.46 35.54
N GLY A 263 -29.88 5.29 34.52
CA GLY A 263 -30.56 6.57 34.29
C GLY A 263 -31.95 6.44 33.65
N ASP A 264 -32.40 7.49 32.96
CA ASP A 264 -33.70 7.51 32.29
C ASP A 264 -33.73 6.53 31.09
N THR A 265 -34.90 5.95 30.84
CA THR A 265 -35.14 4.96 29.78
C THR A 265 -34.79 5.46 28.38
N SER A 266 -34.78 6.77 28.16
CA SER A 266 -34.40 7.40 26.89
C SER A 266 -32.89 7.32 26.60
N GLU A 267 -32.04 7.23 27.63
CA GLU A 267 -30.59 7.07 27.48
C GLU A 267 -30.22 5.63 27.11
N LEU A 268 -31.04 4.66 27.54
CA LEU A 268 -30.80 3.24 27.31
C LEU A 268 -30.80 2.90 25.81
N ASP A 269 -31.72 3.47 25.03
CA ASP A 269 -31.78 3.24 23.57
C ASP A 269 -30.52 3.75 22.87
N THR A 270 -30.03 4.92 23.28
CA THR A 270 -28.78 5.51 22.74
C THR A 270 -27.57 4.64 23.09
N ILE A 271 -27.52 4.14 24.34
CA ILE A 271 -26.45 3.27 24.80
C ILE A 271 -26.48 1.92 24.06
N LEU A 272 -27.65 1.34 23.87
CA LEU A 272 -27.83 0.07 23.15
C LEU A 272 -27.41 0.20 21.68
N GLU A 273 -27.79 1.30 21.01
CA GLU A 273 -27.35 1.58 19.65
C GLU A 273 -25.82 1.72 19.58
N LEU A 274 -25.23 2.50 20.48
CA LEU A 274 -23.79 2.72 20.52
C LEU A 274 -23.00 1.45 20.83
N ALA A 275 -23.47 0.64 21.79
CA ALA A 275 -22.88 -0.65 22.13
C ALA A 275 -22.97 -1.62 20.95
N THR A 276 -24.12 -1.66 20.25
CA THR A 276 -24.32 -2.50 19.06
C THR A 276 -23.41 -2.06 17.91
N ASN A 277 -23.25 -0.74 17.70
CA ASN A 277 -22.33 -0.20 16.71
C ASN A 277 -20.89 -0.56 17.05
N ALA A 278 -20.46 -0.37 18.30
CA ALA A 278 -19.13 -0.78 18.76
C ALA A 278 -18.90 -2.28 18.55
N TRP A 279 -19.89 -3.10 18.87
CA TRP A 279 -19.84 -4.54 18.67
C TRP A 279 -19.67 -4.94 17.20
N ASN A 280 -20.40 -4.30 16.28
CA ASN A 280 -20.34 -4.65 14.87
C ASN A 280 -19.07 -4.14 14.17
N TYR A 281 -18.51 -3.03 14.64
CA TYR A 281 -17.41 -2.37 13.97
C TYR A 281 -16.05 -2.60 14.65
N PHE A 282 -15.95 -2.94 15.93
CA PHE A 282 -14.66 -3.19 16.57
C PHE A 282 -14.15 -4.64 16.36
N PRO A 283 -12.83 -4.86 16.37
CA PRO A 283 -12.21 -6.18 16.26
C PRO A 283 -12.61 -7.17 17.36
N HIS A 284 -12.78 -8.43 16.98
CA HIS A 284 -13.06 -9.55 17.90
C HIS A 284 -11.97 -10.61 17.82
N LYS A 285 -11.57 -11.17 18.96
CA LYS A 285 -10.58 -12.26 18.99
C LYS A 285 -11.08 -13.53 18.31
N ILE A 286 -12.37 -13.86 18.45
CA ILE A 286 -12.97 -15.05 17.82
C ILE A 286 -13.01 -14.94 16.28
N LEU A 287 -13.01 -13.71 15.77
CA LEU A 287 -12.95 -13.40 14.34
C LEU A 287 -11.52 -13.13 13.86
N ASN A 288 -10.50 -13.58 14.60
CA ASN A 288 -9.08 -13.36 14.28
C ASN A 288 -8.70 -11.88 14.15
N GLY A 289 -9.32 -11.00 14.94
CA GLY A 289 -9.06 -9.56 14.92
C GLY A 289 -9.87 -8.77 13.88
N LEU A 290 -10.87 -9.40 13.25
CA LEU A 290 -11.85 -8.73 12.39
C LEU A 290 -13.12 -8.37 13.17
N SER A 291 -13.93 -7.46 12.63
CA SER A 291 -15.26 -7.13 13.12
C SER A 291 -16.37 -7.84 12.33
N PRO A 292 -17.57 -7.99 12.90
CA PRO A 292 -18.73 -8.53 12.20
C PRO A 292 -19.02 -7.80 10.88
N ALA A 293 -18.92 -6.48 10.85
CA ALA A 293 -19.08 -5.69 9.62
C ALA A 293 -18.05 -6.06 8.54
N GLU A 294 -16.77 -6.26 8.93
CA GLU A 294 -15.72 -6.71 8.00
C GLU A 294 -15.98 -8.12 7.46
N LYS A 295 -16.57 -9.00 8.29
CA LYS A 295 -16.97 -10.36 7.94
C LYS A 295 -18.18 -10.45 7.01
N LEU A 296 -19.09 -9.48 7.09
CA LEU A 296 -20.33 -9.45 6.30
C LEU A 296 -20.11 -8.92 4.89
N SER A 297 -19.09 -8.07 4.67
CA SER A 297 -18.69 -7.62 3.33
C SER A 297 -18.05 -8.71 2.45
N ASP A 298 -17.87 -9.93 2.98
CA ASP A 298 -17.31 -11.10 2.27
C ASP A 298 -18.38 -11.94 1.51
N TYR A 299 -19.68 -11.65 1.67
CA TYR A 299 -20.79 -12.34 0.99
C TYR A 299 -21.40 -11.52 -0.15
#